data_AF-A0A6H2ELP3-F1
#
_entry.id   AF-A0A6H2ELP3-F1
#
_cell.length_a   1.000
_cell.length_b   1.000
_cell.length_c   1.000
_cell.angle_alpha   90.00
_cell.angle_beta   90.00
_cell.angle_gamma   90.00
#
_symmetry.space_group_name_H-M   'P 1'
#
loop_
_entity.id
_entity.type
_entity.pdbx_description
1 polymer ?
#
loop_
_entity_poly.entity_id
_entity_poly.type
_entity_poly.pdbx_seq_one_letter_code
_entity_poly.pdbx_strand_id
1 'polypeptide(L)'
;MTTPTNTLRIASAELGYSRWNDPATGTKYGRDYATRHGAAFGASGVPYCAMFVTWVLRAAGVEYPGGDFAYCPYGINNAIHAGRSVPVRSAQPGDVVFFDWDGDGVADHVGFVEVNRGSWLQTIEGNTSAGSRGSQSNGGGVYRRARGWESVIAVTRPYYGGAAVAEARSTGYQTIPDGWWGENTTRDLQRYFGTPVDGVVSSQYAPNQAFLAACTSGWEWRGDDAEGSQLISKFQAHIGTTPDGFFGRNDVNTLEARYGYQPDGYLGGPSNTVAAMQRRLNQNGTI
;
A
#
# COMPACT_ATOMS: atom_id res chain seq x y z
N MET A 1 10.81 -22.19 0.23
CA MET A 1 10.50 -21.80 -1.16
C MET A 1 9.28 -20.89 -1.14
N THR A 2 9.37 -19.71 -1.74
CA THR A 2 8.30 -18.70 -1.83
C THR A 2 7.30 -19.08 -2.93
N THR A 3 6.37 -19.98 -2.59
CA THR A 3 5.42 -20.56 -3.56
C THR A 3 3.97 -20.27 -3.18
N PRO A 4 3.05 -20.25 -4.16
CA PRO A 4 1.61 -20.16 -3.89
C PRO A 4 1.12 -21.23 -2.90
N THR A 5 1.64 -22.46 -3.02
CA THR A 5 1.34 -23.57 -2.12
C THR A 5 1.72 -23.28 -0.68
N ASN A 6 2.89 -22.66 -0.42
CA ASN A 6 3.30 -22.32 0.94
C ASN A 6 2.43 -21.20 1.53
N THR A 7 2.09 -20.18 0.73
CA THR A 7 1.15 -19.12 1.12
C THR A 7 -0.20 -19.68 1.51
N LEU A 8 -0.79 -20.54 0.67
CA LEU A 8 -2.09 -21.16 0.97
C LEU A 8 -2.03 -22.12 2.17
N ARG A 9 -0.90 -22.80 2.40
CA ARG A 9 -0.69 -23.60 3.62
C ARG A 9 -0.72 -22.73 4.88
N ILE A 10 -0.10 -21.55 4.84
CA ILE A 10 -0.13 -20.60 5.97
C ILE A 10 -1.54 -20.04 6.16
N ALA A 11 -2.19 -19.59 5.08
CA ALA A 11 -3.57 -19.09 5.14
C ALA A 11 -4.55 -20.16 5.70
N SER A 12 -4.43 -21.41 5.25
CA SER A 12 -5.30 -22.50 5.70
C SER A 12 -5.07 -22.91 7.16
N ALA A 13 -3.86 -22.73 7.69
CA ALA A 13 -3.58 -22.95 9.12
C ALA A 13 -4.33 -21.95 10.03
N GLU A 14 -4.82 -20.84 9.48
CA GLU A 14 -5.56 -19.81 10.19
C GLU A 14 -7.07 -20.05 10.21
N LEU A 15 -7.58 -21.04 9.48
CA LEU A 15 -9.01 -21.35 9.43
C LEU A 15 -9.57 -21.63 10.82
N GLY A 16 -10.67 -20.96 11.17
CA GLY A 16 -11.28 -21.04 12.50
C GLY A 16 -10.75 -20.02 13.50
N TYR A 17 -9.72 -19.22 13.15
CA TYR A 17 -9.39 -18.02 13.92
C TYR A 17 -10.63 -17.12 14.04
N SER A 18 -10.85 -16.57 15.23
CA SER A 18 -11.91 -15.61 15.52
C SER A 18 -11.36 -14.51 16.42
N ARG A 19 -11.61 -13.25 16.07
CA ARG A 19 -11.20 -12.09 16.87
C ARG A 19 -11.82 -12.08 18.27
N TRP A 20 -12.90 -12.82 18.48
CA TRP A 20 -13.55 -12.96 19.79
C TRP A 20 -12.85 -13.97 20.70
N ASN A 21 -12.00 -14.82 20.13
CA ASN A 21 -11.21 -15.81 20.86
C ASN A 21 -9.73 -15.37 20.99
N ASP A 22 -9.33 -14.25 20.40
CA ASP A 22 -7.99 -13.68 20.60
C ASP A 22 -7.92 -13.08 22.01
N PRO A 23 -7.05 -13.59 22.91
CA PRO A 23 -6.98 -13.10 24.29
C PRO A 23 -6.33 -11.72 24.40
N ALA A 24 -5.67 -11.23 23.35
CA ALA A 24 -5.03 -9.93 23.34
C ALA A 24 -5.88 -8.89 22.60
N THR A 25 -5.67 -7.60 22.92
CA THR A 25 -6.30 -6.48 22.23
C THR A 25 -6.05 -6.55 20.71
N GLY A 26 -7.09 -6.26 19.93
CA GLY A 26 -7.04 -6.35 18.47
C GLY A 26 -6.93 -7.78 17.96
N THR A 27 -6.48 -7.90 16.72
CA THR A 27 -6.19 -9.21 16.12
C THR A 27 -4.70 -9.40 16.01
N LYS A 28 -4.20 -10.65 16.04
CA LYS A 28 -2.78 -10.90 15.79
C LYS A 28 -2.27 -10.32 14.47
N TYR A 29 -3.10 -10.27 13.43
CA TYR A 29 -2.75 -9.66 12.14
C TYR A 29 -2.63 -8.14 12.26
N GLY A 30 -3.59 -7.50 12.95
CA GLY A 30 -3.54 -6.06 13.23
C GLY A 30 -2.34 -5.67 14.10
N ARG A 31 -2.02 -6.48 15.12
CA ARG A 31 -0.83 -6.28 15.97
C ARG A 31 0.47 -6.39 15.17
N ASP A 32 0.61 -7.39 14.30
CA ASP A 32 1.78 -7.54 13.42
C ASP A 32 1.87 -6.42 12.37
N TYR A 33 0.74 -5.91 11.88
CA TYR A 33 0.73 -4.75 11.00
C TYR A 33 1.17 -3.49 11.76
N ALA A 34 0.67 -3.31 12.98
CA ALA A 34 0.96 -2.14 13.82
C ALA A 34 2.45 -1.97 14.16
N THR A 35 3.25 -3.04 14.18
CA THR A 35 4.69 -2.94 14.48
C THR A 35 5.48 -2.12 13.46
N ARG A 36 4.91 -1.91 12.25
CA ARG A 36 5.54 -1.14 11.16
C ARG A 36 4.72 0.06 10.71
N HIS A 37 3.41 0.07 10.99
CA HIS A 37 2.47 1.02 10.41
C HIS A 37 1.68 1.83 11.44
N GLY A 38 1.96 1.65 12.74
CA GLY A 38 1.37 2.45 13.82
C GLY A 38 0.38 1.67 14.69
N ALA A 39 0.34 2.03 15.98
CA ALA A 39 -0.37 1.27 17.01
C ALA A 39 -1.89 1.12 16.78
N ALA A 40 -2.51 2.07 16.07
CA ALA A 40 -3.96 2.06 15.82
C ALA A 40 -4.45 0.80 15.10
N PHE A 41 -3.64 0.21 14.22
CA PHE A 41 -3.99 -1.04 13.51
C PHE A 41 -4.10 -2.25 14.44
N GLY A 42 -3.48 -2.20 15.62
CA GLY A 42 -3.53 -3.23 16.65
C GLY A 42 -4.70 -3.11 17.62
N ALA A 43 -5.60 -2.13 17.44
CA ALA A 43 -6.75 -1.93 18.31
C ALA A 43 -7.88 -2.94 18.04
N SER A 44 -8.72 -3.18 19.05
CA SER A 44 -9.94 -3.99 18.90
C SER A 44 -10.95 -3.33 17.98
N GLY A 45 -11.67 -4.14 17.19
CA GLY A 45 -12.71 -3.67 16.27
C GLY A 45 -12.20 -3.19 14.90
N VAL A 46 -10.88 -3.04 14.71
CA VAL A 46 -10.29 -2.67 13.41
C VAL A 46 -10.53 -3.78 12.38
N PRO A 47 -11.13 -3.48 11.20
CA PRO A 47 -11.27 -4.45 10.12
C PRO A 47 -9.90 -4.94 9.64
N TYR A 48 -9.75 -6.25 9.43
CA TYR A 48 -8.42 -6.85 9.25
C TYR A 48 -8.26 -7.74 8.01
N CYS A 49 -9.20 -7.73 7.07
CA CYS A 49 -9.14 -8.57 5.85
C CYS A 49 -7.81 -8.39 5.08
N ALA A 50 -7.42 -7.15 4.81
CA ALA A 50 -6.17 -6.82 4.13
C ALA A 50 -4.93 -7.09 5.00
N MET A 51 -5.01 -6.81 6.30
CA MET A 51 -3.93 -7.12 7.24
C MET A 51 -3.69 -8.62 7.37
N PHE A 52 -4.73 -9.45 7.26
CA PHE A 52 -4.60 -10.91 7.17
C PHE A 52 -3.82 -11.33 5.92
N VAL A 53 -4.19 -10.80 4.74
CA VAL A 53 -3.46 -11.09 3.49
C VAL A 53 -2.00 -10.69 3.60
N THR A 54 -1.73 -9.48 4.10
CA THR A 54 -0.39 -8.98 4.34
C THR A 54 0.40 -9.88 5.29
N TRP A 55 -0.19 -10.27 6.43
CA TRP A 55 0.45 -11.16 7.41
C TRP A 55 0.82 -12.52 6.81
N VAL A 56 -0.10 -13.14 6.05
CA VAL A 56 0.14 -14.43 5.39
C VAL A 56 1.29 -14.32 4.38
N LEU A 57 1.32 -13.27 3.57
CA LEU A 57 2.37 -13.06 2.58
C LEU A 57 3.73 -12.85 3.24
N ARG A 58 3.82 -12.04 4.31
CA ARG A 58 5.04 -11.88 5.10
C ARG A 58 5.52 -13.22 5.68
N ALA A 59 4.62 -13.97 6.31
CA ALA A 59 4.93 -15.28 6.88
C ALA A 59 5.40 -16.29 5.82
N ALA A 60 4.94 -16.14 4.58
CA ALA A 60 5.36 -16.95 3.44
C ALA A 60 6.68 -16.47 2.79
N GLY A 61 7.19 -15.30 3.20
CA GLY A 61 8.32 -14.63 2.55
C GLY A 61 7.99 -14.12 1.14
N VAL A 62 6.71 -13.88 0.85
CA VAL A 62 6.22 -13.42 -0.46
C VAL A 62 5.91 -11.94 -0.36
N GLU A 63 6.39 -11.18 -1.34
CA GLU A 63 6.09 -9.76 -1.45
C GLU A 63 4.82 -9.54 -2.30
N TYR A 64 3.94 -8.69 -1.80
CA TYR A 64 2.80 -8.19 -2.56
C TYR A 64 3.23 -6.97 -3.40
N PRO A 65 2.68 -6.75 -4.61
CA PRO A 65 2.90 -5.52 -5.35
C PRO A 65 2.65 -4.27 -4.50
N GLY A 66 3.65 -3.41 -4.35
CA GLY A 66 3.57 -2.20 -3.52
C GLY A 66 3.70 -2.45 -2.00
N GLY A 67 4.05 -3.67 -1.58
CA GLY A 67 4.34 -4.00 -0.19
C GLY A 67 3.10 -4.26 0.67
N ASP A 68 3.25 -3.98 1.96
CA ASP A 68 2.20 -4.15 2.96
C ASP A 68 0.98 -3.28 2.65
N PHE A 69 -0.22 -3.81 2.87
CA PHE A 69 -1.46 -3.03 2.75
C PHE A 69 -2.51 -3.43 3.79
N ALA A 70 -3.29 -2.43 4.23
CA ALA A 70 -4.44 -2.61 5.11
C ALA A 70 -5.76 -2.09 4.48
N TYR A 71 -5.72 -1.61 3.24
CA TYR A 71 -6.86 -1.06 2.52
C TYR A 71 -6.98 -1.68 1.11
N CYS A 72 -8.16 -2.20 0.76
CA CYS A 72 -8.37 -3.02 -0.44
C CYS A 72 -8.09 -2.26 -1.76
N PRO A 73 -8.61 -1.04 -1.97
CA PRO A 73 -8.30 -0.26 -3.18
C PRO A 73 -6.79 0.00 -3.38
N TYR A 74 -6.02 0.19 -2.29
CA TYR A 74 -4.57 0.31 -2.40
C TYR A 74 -3.92 -0.98 -2.90
N GLY A 75 -4.35 -2.14 -2.38
CA GLY A 75 -3.86 -3.43 -2.85
C GLY A 75 -4.16 -3.69 -4.34
N ILE A 76 -5.33 -3.29 -4.83
CA ILE A 76 -5.70 -3.41 -6.25
C ILE A 76 -4.81 -2.49 -7.10
N ASN A 77 -4.75 -1.21 -6.74
CA ASN A 77 -4.03 -0.20 -7.51
C ASN A 77 -2.55 -0.56 -7.62
N ASN A 78 -1.90 -0.94 -6.51
CA ASN A 78 -0.49 -1.35 -6.53
C ASN A 78 -0.23 -2.53 -7.47
N ALA A 79 -1.13 -3.50 -7.53
CA ALA A 79 -0.98 -4.65 -8.40
C ALA A 79 -1.24 -4.31 -9.88
N ILE A 80 -2.26 -3.50 -10.19
CA ILE A 80 -2.47 -2.99 -11.55
C ILE A 80 -1.20 -2.30 -12.03
N HIS A 81 -0.67 -1.41 -11.19
CA HIS A 81 0.52 -0.63 -11.50
C HIS A 81 1.77 -1.48 -11.71
N ALA A 82 1.92 -2.56 -10.94
CA ALA A 82 3.03 -3.50 -11.11
C ALA A 82 2.86 -4.45 -12.31
N GLY A 83 1.79 -4.32 -13.11
CA GLY A 83 1.47 -5.28 -14.18
C GLY A 83 1.12 -6.67 -13.63
N ARG A 84 0.58 -6.70 -12.41
CA ARG A 84 0.22 -7.92 -11.66
C ARG A 84 -1.29 -8.07 -11.49
N SER A 85 -2.09 -7.26 -12.16
CA SER A 85 -3.51 -7.55 -12.35
C SER A 85 -3.67 -8.78 -13.23
N VAL A 86 -4.64 -9.62 -12.88
CA VAL A 86 -4.95 -10.85 -13.61
C VAL A 86 -6.40 -10.75 -14.07
N PRO A 87 -6.73 -11.11 -15.32
CA PRO A 87 -8.12 -11.25 -15.73
C PRO A 87 -8.85 -12.15 -14.74
N VAL A 88 -9.96 -11.69 -14.15
CA VAL A 88 -10.55 -12.34 -12.97
C VAL A 88 -10.84 -13.84 -13.19
N ARG A 89 -11.26 -14.22 -14.41
CA ARG A 89 -11.54 -15.62 -14.79
C ARG A 89 -10.30 -16.51 -14.86
N SER A 90 -9.12 -15.91 -14.99
CA SER A 90 -7.81 -16.55 -15.04
C SER A 90 -7.13 -16.63 -13.67
N ALA A 91 -7.88 -16.38 -12.59
CA ALA A 91 -7.41 -16.54 -11.22
C ALA A 91 -6.80 -17.92 -10.98
N GLN A 92 -5.67 -17.95 -10.28
CA GLN A 92 -4.92 -19.15 -9.92
C GLN A 92 -4.79 -19.29 -8.41
N PRO A 93 -4.57 -20.50 -7.88
CA PRO A 93 -4.25 -20.70 -6.47
C PRO A 93 -3.10 -19.78 -6.01
N GLY A 94 -3.33 -19.05 -4.92
CA GLY A 94 -2.40 -18.08 -4.32
C GLY A 94 -2.52 -16.65 -4.86
N ASP A 95 -3.31 -16.41 -5.90
CA ASP A 95 -3.69 -15.03 -6.27
C ASP A 95 -4.49 -14.39 -5.13
N VAL A 96 -4.41 -13.07 -5.02
CA VAL A 96 -5.24 -12.28 -4.12
C VAL A 96 -6.46 -11.80 -4.90
N VAL A 97 -7.64 -12.05 -4.35
CA VAL A 97 -8.93 -11.67 -4.94
C VAL A 97 -9.60 -10.61 -4.09
N PHE A 98 -10.17 -9.62 -4.74
CA PHE A 98 -10.86 -8.50 -4.13
C PHE A 98 -12.34 -8.51 -4.50
N PHE A 99 -13.15 -7.97 -3.60
CA PHE A 99 -14.59 -7.99 -3.73
C PHE A 99 -15.22 -6.64 -3.49
N ASP A 100 -16.30 -6.42 -4.20
CA ASP A 100 -17.21 -5.29 -4.09
C ASP A 100 -18.60 -5.90 -3.82
N TRP A 101 -19.14 -5.64 -2.64
CA TRP A 101 -20.36 -6.28 -2.16
C TRP A 101 -21.63 -5.53 -2.54
N ASP A 102 -21.56 -4.21 -2.64
CA ASP A 102 -22.69 -3.35 -2.94
C ASP A 102 -22.71 -2.87 -4.40
N GLY A 103 -21.64 -3.14 -5.16
CA GLY A 103 -21.53 -2.86 -6.58
C GLY A 103 -21.20 -1.40 -6.88
N ASP A 104 -20.61 -0.66 -5.92
CA ASP A 104 -20.28 0.75 -6.07
C ASP A 104 -18.97 1.00 -6.85
N GLY A 105 -18.24 -0.07 -7.22
CA GLY A 105 -16.97 -0.01 -7.92
C GLY A 105 -15.76 0.13 -6.99
N VAL A 106 -15.94 0.06 -5.67
CA VAL A 106 -14.90 0.13 -4.66
C VAL A 106 -14.79 -1.21 -3.94
N ALA A 107 -13.56 -1.68 -3.74
CA ALA A 107 -13.35 -2.96 -3.08
C ALA A 107 -13.55 -2.86 -1.56
N ASP A 108 -14.50 -3.64 -1.04
CA ASP A 108 -14.81 -3.82 0.37
C ASP A 108 -13.94 -4.85 1.08
N HIS A 109 -13.50 -5.87 0.34
CA HIS A 109 -12.93 -7.07 0.93
C HIS A 109 -11.86 -7.72 0.07
N VAL A 110 -11.08 -8.60 0.69
CA VAL A 110 -9.95 -9.27 0.06
C VAL A 110 -9.70 -10.63 0.70
N GLY A 111 -9.22 -11.59 -0.09
CA GLY A 111 -8.70 -12.86 0.39
C GLY A 111 -7.80 -13.54 -0.63
N PHE A 112 -7.42 -14.79 -0.34
CA PHE A 112 -6.65 -15.61 -1.29
C PHE A 112 -7.57 -16.53 -2.08
N VAL A 113 -7.28 -16.66 -3.38
CA VAL A 113 -7.83 -17.72 -4.21
C VAL A 113 -7.17 -19.03 -3.80
N GLU A 114 -7.94 -19.96 -3.25
CA GLU A 114 -7.46 -21.31 -2.94
C GLU A 114 -7.63 -22.23 -4.13
N VAL A 115 -8.79 -22.17 -4.80
CA VAL A 115 -9.10 -22.94 -6.02
C VAL A 115 -10.03 -22.13 -6.92
N ASN A 116 -9.68 -22.01 -8.21
CA ASN A 116 -10.61 -21.55 -9.23
C ASN A 116 -11.44 -22.73 -9.75
N ARG A 117 -12.76 -22.70 -9.54
CA ARG A 117 -13.69 -23.79 -9.90
C ARG A 117 -14.39 -23.53 -11.25
N GLY A 118 -13.96 -22.51 -12.00
CA GLY A 118 -14.56 -22.09 -13.27
C GLY A 118 -15.83 -21.24 -13.04
N SER A 119 -16.87 -21.81 -12.46
CA SER A 119 -18.14 -21.09 -12.21
C SER A 119 -18.14 -20.25 -10.93
N TRP A 120 -17.18 -20.45 -10.03
CA TRP A 120 -16.98 -19.68 -8.79
C TRP A 120 -15.55 -19.84 -8.27
N LEU A 121 -15.17 -19.04 -7.26
CA LEU A 121 -13.87 -19.13 -6.59
C LEU A 121 -14.02 -19.68 -5.18
N GLN A 122 -13.20 -20.69 -4.84
CA GLN A 122 -12.97 -21.09 -3.46
C GLN A 122 -11.83 -20.25 -2.89
N THR A 123 -12.04 -19.63 -1.74
CA THR A 123 -11.14 -18.63 -1.17
C THR A 123 -10.86 -18.89 0.30
N ILE A 124 -9.77 -18.32 0.82
CA ILE A 124 -9.49 -18.20 2.26
C ILE A 124 -9.43 -16.71 2.60
N GLU A 125 -10.31 -16.29 3.49
CA GLU A 125 -10.56 -14.88 3.79
C GLU A 125 -10.50 -14.64 5.29
N GLY A 126 -9.84 -13.56 5.71
CA GLY A 126 -9.88 -13.07 7.08
C GLY A 126 -10.92 -11.98 7.27
N ASN A 127 -11.43 -11.84 8.49
CA ASN A 127 -12.47 -10.88 8.85
C ASN A 127 -13.83 -11.10 8.16
N THR A 128 -14.16 -12.35 7.83
CA THR A 128 -15.44 -12.72 7.21
C THR A 128 -16.28 -13.59 8.16
N SER A 129 -17.50 -13.94 7.73
CA SER A 129 -18.40 -14.84 8.47
C SER A 129 -18.34 -16.26 7.92
N ALA A 130 -18.56 -17.27 8.77
CA ALA A 130 -18.50 -18.69 8.38
C ALA A 130 -19.51 -19.09 7.29
N GLY A 131 -20.63 -18.37 7.22
CA GLY A 131 -21.72 -18.57 6.26
C GLY A 131 -22.10 -17.28 5.54
N SER A 132 -23.19 -17.34 4.77
CA SER A 132 -23.79 -16.17 4.11
C SER A 132 -24.48 -15.22 5.10
N ARG A 133 -24.76 -15.67 6.32
CA ARG A 133 -25.28 -14.83 7.41
C ARG A 133 -24.14 -14.09 8.09
N GLY A 134 -24.37 -12.83 8.43
CA GLY A 134 -23.38 -11.96 9.06
C GLY A 134 -22.52 -11.21 8.07
N SER A 135 -21.70 -10.27 8.59
CA SER A 135 -20.89 -9.39 7.76
C SER A 135 -19.83 -10.18 6.99
N GLN A 136 -19.72 -9.91 5.69
CA GLN A 136 -18.70 -10.51 4.83
C GLN A 136 -17.37 -9.73 4.82
N SER A 137 -17.37 -8.47 5.29
CA SER A 137 -16.16 -7.63 5.47
C SER A 137 -15.74 -7.41 6.90
N ASN A 138 -16.58 -7.78 7.88
CA ASN A 138 -16.31 -7.58 9.30
C ASN A 138 -16.91 -8.69 10.20
N GLY A 139 -16.95 -9.92 9.68
CA GLY A 139 -17.50 -11.08 10.38
C GLY A 139 -16.60 -11.62 11.50
N GLY A 140 -15.36 -11.15 11.55
CA GLY A 140 -14.47 -11.38 12.69
C GLY A 140 -13.70 -12.69 12.67
N GLY A 141 -13.91 -13.60 11.71
CA GLY A 141 -13.14 -14.84 11.63
C GLY A 141 -12.42 -15.09 10.29
N VAL A 142 -11.60 -16.13 10.27
CA VAL A 142 -10.93 -16.63 9.06
C VAL A 142 -11.63 -17.89 8.59
N TYR A 143 -12.14 -17.86 7.37
CA TYR A 143 -12.96 -18.95 6.83
C TYR A 143 -12.65 -19.22 5.37
N ARG A 144 -12.92 -20.47 4.97
CA ARG A 144 -12.98 -20.86 3.57
C ARG A 144 -14.34 -20.45 3.02
N ARG A 145 -14.36 -19.74 1.89
CA ARG A 145 -15.60 -19.21 1.29
C ARG A 145 -15.75 -19.64 -0.17
N ALA A 146 -16.98 -19.61 -0.63
CA ALA A 146 -17.34 -19.76 -2.03
C ALA A 146 -17.87 -18.41 -2.52
N ARG A 147 -17.24 -17.86 -3.57
CA ARG A 147 -17.53 -16.52 -4.07
C ARG A 147 -17.93 -16.58 -5.54
N GLY A 148 -19.12 -16.07 -5.83
CA GLY A 148 -19.61 -15.89 -7.19
C GLY A 148 -18.88 -14.73 -7.88
N TRP A 149 -18.90 -14.74 -9.21
CA TRP A 149 -18.19 -13.74 -10.01
C TRP A 149 -18.79 -12.34 -9.95
N GLU A 150 -20.07 -12.24 -9.61
CA GLU A 150 -20.79 -10.97 -9.44
C GLU A 150 -20.18 -10.07 -8.38
N SER A 151 -19.52 -10.65 -7.37
CA SER A 151 -18.88 -9.89 -6.30
C SER A 151 -17.38 -9.65 -6.53
N VAL A 152 -16.78 -10.24 -7.56
CA VAL A 152 -15.33 -10.16 -7.79
C VAL A 152 -15.02 -8.93 -8.62
N ILE A 153 -14.33 -7.96 -8.03
CA ILE A 153 -13.94 -6.73 -8.73
C ILE A 153 -12.52 -6.79 -9.30
N ALA A 154 -11.61 -7.53 -8.64
CA ALA A 154 -10.23 -7.65 -9.12
C ALA A 154 -9.55 -8.94 -8.64
N VAL A 155 -8.56 -9.39 -9.41
CA VAL A 155 -7.63 -10.45 -9.03
C VAL A 155 -6.20 -9.98 -9.32
N THR A 156 -5.29 -10.24 -8.40
CA THR A 156 -3.90 -9.81 -8.46
C THR A 156 -2.95 -10.93 -8.10
N ARG A 157 -1.72 -10.88 -8.63
CA ARG A 157 -0.73 -11.95 -8.42
C ARG A 157 0.50 -11.46 -7.65
N PRO A 158 0.71 -11.93 -6.40
CA PRO A 158 1.94 -11.73 -5.65
C PRO A 158 3.21 -12.18 -6.38
N TYR A 159 4.38 -11.77 -5.90
CA TYR A 159 5.68 -12.13 -6.48
C TYR A 159 6.14 -13.52 -6.04
N TYR A 160 5.48 -14.55 -6.57
CA TYR A 160 5.90 -15.93 -6.40
C TYR A 160 7.13 -16.25 -7.27
N GLY A 161 8.16 -16.89 -6.71
CA GLY A 161 9.27 -17.43 -7.50
C GLY A 161 10.58 -16.62 -7.59
N GLY A 162 10.99 -15.93 -6.51
CA GLY A 162 12.39 -15.81 -6.07
C GLY A 162 13.54 -15.29 -6.97
N ALA A 163 13.36 -14.97 -8.26
CA ALA A 163 14.45 -14.48 -9.13
C ALA A 163 14.28 -13.02 -9.55
N ALA A 164 13.05 -12.54 -9.76
CA ALA A 164 12.80 -11.16 -10.22
C ALA A 164 12.99 -10.09 -9.12
N VAL A 165 12.96 -10.48 -7.84
CA VAL A 165 13.04 -9.53 -6.71
C VAL A 165 14.49 -9.17 -6.35
N ALA A 166 15.47 -9.96 -6.81
CA ALA A 166 16.90 -9.67 -6.58
C ALA A 166 17.50 -8.80 -7.70
N GLU A 167 17.09 -8.96 -8.96
CA GLU A 167 17.59 -8.17 -10.10
C GLU A 167 16.87 -6.82 -10.28
N ALA A 168 15.58 -6.72 -9.95
CA ALA A 168 14.83 -5.45 -10.02
C ALA A 168 15.29 -4.40 -8.98
N ARG A 169 16.21 -4.76 -8.07
CA ARG A 169 16.87 -3.82 -7.16
C ARG A 169 17.91 -2.93 -7.83
N SER A 170 18.12 -3.01 -9.16
CA SER A 170 19.29 -2.39 -9.78
C SER A 170 19.09 -1.22 -10.76
N THR A 171 17.94 -0.94 -11.40
CA THR A 171 17.97 0.07 -12.51
C THR A 171 16.68 0.85 -12.84
N GLY A 172 16.02 1.54 -11.90
CA GLY A 172 15.03 2.56 -12.31
C GLY A 172 14.21 3.22 -11.21
N TYR A 173 13.80 4.47 -11.45
CA TYR A 173 12.75 5.16 -10.69
C TYR A 173 11.42 4.44 -10.97
N GLN A 174 10.71 3.99 -9.92
CA GLN A 174 9.53 3.12 -9.98
C GLN A 174 8.27 3.77 -9.37
N THR A 175 8.13 5.10 -9.43
CA THR A 175 6.99 5.79 -8.82
C THR A 175 5.86 6.00 -9.78
N ILE A 176 4.73 5.35 -9.53
CA ILE A 176 3.54 5.57 -10.34
C ILE A 176 3.11 7.04 -10.19
N PRO A 177 2.81 7.75 -11.30
CA PRO A 177 2.31 9.12 -11.25
C PRO A 177 0.87 9.27 -10.74
N ASP A 178 0.64 8.85 -9.50
CA ASP A 178 -0.66 8.78 -8.83
C ASP A 178 -1.03 10.03 -8.03
N GLY A 179 -0.10 10.99 -7.92
CA GLY A 179 -0.31 12.21 -7.16
C GLY A 179 -0.16 12.05 -5.65
N TRP A 180 0.35 10.92 -5.18
CA TRP A 180 0.65 10.65 -3.78
C TRP A 180 2.15 10.57 -3.53
N TRP A 181 2.64 11.36 -2.58
CA TRP A 181 4.02 11.30 -2.15
C TRP A 181 4.14 10.36 -0.96
N GLY A 182 4.20 9.06 -1.25
CA GLY A 182 4.50 8.00 -0.29
C GLY A 182 5.96 7.53 -0.34
N GLU A 183 6.28 6.45 0.39
CA GLU A 183 7.65 5.95 0.51
C GLU A 183 8.31 5.62 -0.83
N ASN A 184 7.55 5.17 -1.84
CA ASN A 184 8.10 4.90 -3.16
C ASN A 184 8.56 6.19 -3.84
N THR A 185 7.74 7.26 -3.77
CA THR A 185 8.08 8.61 -4.28
C THR A 185 9.33 9.12 -3.61
N THR A 186 9.43 8.91 -2.30
CA THR A 186 10.62 9.22 -1.52
C THR A 186 11.84 8.43 -1.97
N ARG A 187 11.76 7.10 -2.15
CA ARG A 187 12.91 6.27 -2.59
C ARG A 187 13.42 6.67 -3.97
N ASP A 188 12.53 7.05 -4.88
CA ASP A 188 12.94 7.54 -6.19
C ASP A 188 13.66 8.88 -6.11
N LEU A 189 13.13 9.83 -5.35
CA LEU A 189 13.81 11.10 -5.12
C LEU A 189 15.15 10.89 -4.42
N GLN A 190 15.24 9.98 -3.45
CA GLN A 190 16.50 9.65 -2.77
C GLN A 190 17.55 9.07 -3.73
N ARG A 191 17.14 8.21 -4.66
CA ARG A 191 18.02 7.73 -5.75
C ARG A 191 18.46 8.90 -6.64
N TYR A 192 17.55 9.82 -6.97
CA TYR A 192 17.82 10.95 -7.86
C TYR A 192 18.81 11.94 -7.24
N PHE A 193 18.64 12.25 -5.96
CA PHE A 193 19.51 13.18 -5.24
C PHE A 193 20.75 12.55 -4.62
N GLY A 194 20.89 11.22 -4.70
CA GLY A 194 21.97 10.49 -4.04
C GLY A 194 21.99 10.72 -2.53
N THR A 195 20.85 10.51 -1.87
CA THR A 195 20.72 10.44 -0.41
C THR A 195 20.47 8.98 0.00
N PRO A 196 20.52 8.63 1.30
CA PRO A 196 20.12 7.28 1.74
C PRO A 196 18.73 6.91 1.21
N VAL A 197 18.59 5.69 0.66
CA VAL A 197 17.35 5.19 0.04
C VAL A 197 16.56 4.37 1.05
N ASP A 198 16.03 5.01 2.08
CA ASP A 198 15.25 4.39 3.16
C ASP A 198 13.73 4.56 2.97
N GLY A 199 13.30 5.46 2.09
CA GLY A 199 11.91 5.83 1.85
C GLY A 199 11.33 6.81 2.86
N VAL A 200 12.18 7.46 3.66
CA VAL A 200 11.77 8.41 4.71
C VAL A 200 12.13 9.86 4.33
N VAL A 201 11.13 10.75 4.41
CA VAL A 201 11.34 12.19 4.48
C VAL A 201 11.44 12.56 5.97
N SER A 202 12.68 12.68 6.46
CA SER A 202 12.95 12.78 7.89
C SER A 202 12.63 14.14 8.50
N SER A 203 12.33 14.16 9.80
CA SER A 203 12.36 15.34 10.68
C SER A 203 11.65 16.59 10.13
N GLN A 204 10.43 16.44 9.61
CA GLN A 204 9.63 17.53 9.05
C GLN A 204 8.76 18.21 10.11
N TYR A 205 8.58 19.53 10.02
CA TYR A 205 7.77 20.30 10.97
C TYR A 205 6.27 19.93 10.85
N ALA A 206 5.71 19.33 11.91
CA ALA A 206 4.40 18.71 11.90
C ALA A 206 3.24 19.65 11.49
N PRO A 207 3.22 20.95 11.86
CA PRO A 207 2.18 21.86 11.38
C PRO A 207 2.07 21.97 9.85
N ASN A 208 3.11 21.63 9.09
CA ASN A 208 3.06 21.64 7.64
C ASN A 208 2.11 20.58 7.07
N GLN A 209 1.77 19.53 7.82
CA GLN A 209 0.81 18.50 7.42
C GLN A 209 -0.52 19.07 6.95
N ALA A 210 -0.97 20.19 7.54
CA ALA A 210 -2.26 20.81 7.24
C ALA A 210 -2.42 21.24 5.77
N PHE A 211 -1.32 21.39 5.03
CA PHE A 211 -1.33 21.75 3.62
C PHE A 211 -0.57 20.74 2.74
N LEU A 212 -0.20 19.57 3.27
CA LEU A 212 0.55 18.52 2.58
C LEU A 212 -0.23 17.19 2.56
N ALA A 213 -1.52 17.24 2.22
CA ALA A 213 -2.39 16.06 2.24
C ALA A 213 -1.96 14.94 1.28
N ALA A 214 -1.25 15.27 0.19
CA ALA A 214 -0.67 14.29 -0.72
C ALA A 214 0.55 13.54 -0.14
N CYS A 215 1.15 14.04 0.93
CA CYS A 215 2.28 13.43 1.61
C CYS A 215 1.77 12.34 2.57
N THR A 216 2.09 11.08 2.29
CA THR A 216 1.49 9.92 2.99
C THR A 216 2.56 9.09 3.70
N SER A 217 2.73 7.81 3.33
CA SER A 217 3.71 6.94 3.96
C SER A 217 5.14 7.46 3.79
N GLY A 218 6.00 7.20 4.78
CA GLY A 218 7.40 7.64 4.75
C GLY A 218 7.65 9.09 5.19
N TRP A 219 6.62 9.86 5.54
CA TRP A 219 6.83 11.20 6.11
C TRP A 219 6.94 11.15 7.62
N GLU A 220 8.09 11.59 8.14
CA GLU A 220 8.34 11.68 9.58
C GLU A 220 8.08 13.11 10.07
N TRP A 221 7.06 13.27 10.89
CA TRP A 221 6.64 14.56 11.43
C TRP A 221 7.09 14.74 12.88
N ARG A 222 7.67 15.91 13.18
CA ARG A 222 8.25 16.31 14.47
C ARG A 222 7.71 17.65 14.93
N GLY A 223 7.86 17.95 16.23
CA GLY A 223 7.38 19.20 16.83
C GLY A 223 8.36 20.34 16.61
N ASP A 224 8.56 21.17 17.64
CA ASP A 224 9.53 22.26 17.62
C ASP A 224 11.00 21.79 17.57
N ASP A 225 11.23 20.49 17.77
CA ASP A 225 12.52 19.80 17.71
C ASP A 225 12.87 19.28 16.31
N ALA A 226 12.08 19.62 15.29
CA ALA A 226 12.34 19.20 13.92
C ALA A 226 13.68 19.78 13.40
N GLU A 227 14.48 18.92 12.76
CA GLU A 227 15.85 19.23 12.30
C GLU A 227 15.96 19.39 10.77
N GLY A 228 14.92 19.00 10.04
CA GLY A 228 14.91 19.01 8.57
C GLY A 228 15.50 17.74 7.94
N SER A 229 15.20 17.54 6.66
CA SER A 229 15.62 16.38 5.87
C SER A 229 16.76 16.72 4.92
N GLN A 230 17.76 15.85 4.85
CA GLN A 230 18.81 15.93 3.82
C GLN A 230 18.24 15.79 2.39
N LEU A 231 17.21 14.95 2.21
CA LEU A 231 16.51 14.81 0.94
C LEU A 231 15.85 16.14 0.54
N ILE A 232 15.14 16.77 1.48
CA ILE A 232 14.43 18.03 1.21
C ILE A 232 15.41 19.18 0.98
N SER A 233 16.51 19.25 1.74
CA SER A 233 17.54 20.28 1.50
C SER A 233 18.12 20.19 0.08
N LYS A 234 18.42 18.98 -0.41
CA LYS A 234 18.84 18.78 -1.81
C LYS A 234 17.72 19.07 -2.82
N PHE A 235 16.48 18.73 -2.48
CA PHE A 235 15.32 19.04 -3.31
C PHE A 235 15.15 20.54 -3.51
N GLN A 236 15.16 21.30 -2.42
CA GLN A 236 15.06 22.75 -2.39
C GLN A 236 16.17 23.42 -3.20
N ALA A 237 17.43 22.97 -3.02
CA ALA A 237 18.55 23.45 -3.81
C ALA A 237 18.36 23.25 -5.32
N HIS A 238 17.73 22.14 -5.74
CA HIS A 238 17.44 21.85 -7.14
C HIS A 238 16.25 22.65 -7.69
N ILE A 239 15.22 22.89 -6.87
CA ILE A 239 14.06 23.68 -7.31
C ILE A 239 14.26 25.19 -7.20
N GLY A 240 15.31 25.63 -6.50
CA GLY A 240 15.70 27.04 -6.35
C GLY A 240 15.11 27.72 -5.11
N THR A 241 14.71 26.96 -4.09
CA THR A 241 14.25 27.47 -2.79
C THR A 241 15.35 27.37 -1.73
N THR A 242 15.14 27.98 -0.56
CA THR A 242 16.09 27.92 0.56
C THR A 242 16.29 26.47 1.01
N PRO A 243 17.53 25.92 1.01
CA PRO A 243 17.82 24.53 1.39
C PRO A 243 17.74 24.24 2.90
N ASP A 244 16.67 24.65 3.57
CA ASP A 244 16.47 24.53 5.02
C ASP A 244 16.08 23.11 5.49
N GLY A 245 15.75 22.21 4.58
CA GLY A 245 15.37 20.84 4.88
C GLY A 245 13.89 20.66 5.28
N PHE A 246 13.08 21.71 5.28
CA PHE A 246 11.66 21.66 5.63
C PHE A 246 10.76 21.89 4.43
N PHE A 247 10.03 20.86 4.02
CA PHE A 247 9.15 20.95 2.87
C PHE A 247 7.94 21.80 3.23
N GLY A 248 7.86 23.00 2.67
CA GLY A 248 6.91 24.03 3.06
C GLY A 248 6.12 24.61 1.89
N ARG A 249 5.24 25.58 2.19
CA ARG A 249 4.38 26.23 1.18
C ARG A 249 5.17 26.87 0.04
N ASN A 250 6.36 27.41 0.33
CA ASN A 250 7.22 27.98 -0.70
C ASN A 250 7.72 26.93 -1.69
N ASP A 251 8.04 25.72 -1.22
CA ASP A 251 8.45 24.61 -2.07
C ASP A 251 7.29 24.09 -2.91
N VAL A 252 6.10 23.98 -2.30
CA VAL A 252 4.86 23.62 -3.01
C VAL A 252 4.55 24.63 -4.12
N ASN A 253 4.53 25.93 -3.81
CA ASN A 253 4.31 27.00 -4.78
C ASN A 253 5.31 26.95 -5.94
N THR A 254 6.58 26.70 -5.64
CA THR A 254 7.65 26.62 -6.63
C THR A 254 7.47 25.41 -7.55
N LEU A 255 7.08 24.27 -6.97
CA LEU A 255 6.84 23.04 -7.72
C LEU A 255 5.57 23.14 -8.59
N GLU A 256 4.51 23.76 -8.08
CA GLU A 256 3.29 24.08 -8.83
C GLU A 256 3.59 24.95 -10.04
N ALA A 257 4.30 26.06 -9.84
CA ALA A 257 4.71 26.95 -10.91
C ALA A 257 5.59 26.24 -11.94
N ARG A 258 6.54 25.40 -11.50
CA ARG A 258 7.43 24.61 -12.38
C ARG A 258 6.66 23.69 -13.33
N TYR A 259 5.55 23.12 -12.87
CA TYR A 259 4.70 22.24 -13.69
C TYR A 259 3.52 22.95 -14.35
N GLY A 260 3.44 24.29 -14.26
CA GLY A 260 2.41 25.09 -14.91
C GLY A 260 1.06 25.09 -14.19
N TYR A 261 1.03 24.73 -12.91
CA TYR A 261 -0.15 24.84 -12.05
C TYR A 261 -0.17 26.20 -11.33
N GLN A 262 -1.36 26.67 -10.96
CA GLN A 262 -1.51 27.90 -10.20
C GLN A 262 -0.98 27.69 -8.77
N PRO A 263 0.00 28.47 -8.29
CA PRO A 263 0.52 28.32 -6.93
C PRO A 263 -0.55 28.66 -5.89
N ASP A 264 -0.87 27.71 -5.02
CA ASP A 264 -1.77 27.91 -3.88
C ASP A 264 -1.14 27.49 -2.54
N GLY A 265 0.00 26.78 -2.60
CA GLY A 265 0.77 26.36 -1.44
C GLY A 265 0.12 25.18 -0.71
N TYR A 266 -0.77 24.44 -1.36
CA TYR A 266 -1.45 23.25 -0.87
C TYR A 266 -1.20 22.05 -1.80
N LEU A 267 -0.45 21.08 -1.28
CA LEU A 267 -0.30 19.78 -1.93
C LEU A 267 -1.50 18.89 -1.56
N GLY A 268 -2.68 19.19 -2.13
CA GLY A 268 -3.91 18.42 -1.92
C GLY A 268 -3.79 16.98 -2.43
N GLY A 269 -4.50 16.03 -1.82
CA GLY A 269 -4.42 14.61 -2.19
C GLY A 269 -5.64 14.12 -2.98
N PRO A 270 -5.49 13.47 -4.16
CA PRO A 270 -4.25 13.32 -4.94
C PRO A 270 -3.82 14.63 -5.62
N SER A 271 -2.51 14.88 -5.71
CA SER A 271 -1.93 16.11 -6.25
C SER A 271 -1.51 15.96 -7.72
N ASN A 272 -2.02 16.83 -8.59
CA ASN A 272 -1.54 16.94 -9.97
C ASN A 272 -0.05 17.31 -10.04
N THR A 273 0.43 18.11 -9.09
CA THR A 273 1.83 18.53 -8.94
C THR A 273 2.74 17.35 -8.62
N VAL A 274 2.37 16.50 -7.65
CA VAL A 274 3.12 15.27 -7.33
C VAL A 274 3.11 14.30 -8.50
N ALA A 275 1.96 14.14 -9.17
CA ALA A 275 1.86 13.28 -10.34
C ALA A 275 2.76 13.77 -11.48
N ALA A 276 2.89 15.09 -11.67
CA ALA A 276 3.79 15.65 -12.67
C ALA A 276 5.27 15.38 -12.35
N MET A 277 5.66 15.51 -11.08
CA MET A 277 7.02 15.17 -10.61
C MET A 277 7.34 13.70 -10.83
N GLN A 278 6.45 12.80 -10.43
CA GLN A 278 6.59 11.35 -10.64
C GLN A 278 6.71 11.01 -12.15
N ARG A 279 5.93 11.67 -13.02
CA ARG A 279 6.07 11.51 -14.49
C ARG A 279 7.46 11.89 -14.97
N ARG A 280 8.01 13.02 -14.52
CA ARG A 280 9.33 13.51 -14.93
C ARG A 280 10.46 12.59 -14.46
N LEU A 281 10.38 12.11 -13.22
CA LEU A 281 11.33 11.13 -12.68
C LEU A 281 11.35 9.85 -13.52
N ASN A 282 10.18 9.34 -13.88
CA ASN A 282 10.08 8.11 -14.67
C ASN A 282 10.54 8.27 -16.12
N GLN A 283 10.23 9.39 -16.77
CA GLN A 283 10.48 9.56 -18.20
C GLN A 283 11.95 9.88 -18.50
N ASN A 284 12.62 10.65 -17.64
CA ASN A 284 13.93 11.20 -17.94
C ASN A 284 14.88 11.20 -16.74
N GLY A 285 14.42 10.76 -15.57
CA GLY A 285 15.17 10.95 -14.32
C GLY A 285 15.38 12.43 -14.02
N THR A 286 14.38 13.28 -14.19
CA THR A 286 14.44 14.72 -13.86
C THR A 286 13.23 15.15 -13.03
N ILE A 287 13.32 16.32 -12.41
CA ILE A 287 12.20 16.99 -11.70
C ILE A 287 12.15 18.48 -12.03
#